data_AF-C6LXC1-F1
#
_entry.id   AF-C6LXC1-F1
#
_cell.length_a   1.000
_cell.length_b   1.000
_cell.length_c   1.000
_cell.angle_alpha   90.00
_cell.angle_beta   90.00
_cell.angle_gamma   90.00
#
_symmetry.space_group_name_H-M   'P 1'
#
loop_
_entity.id
_entity.type
_entity.pdbx_description
1 polymer ?
#
loop_
_entity_poly.entity_id
_entity_poly.type
_entity_poly.pdbx_seq_one_letter_code
_entity_poly.pdbx_strand_id
1 'polypeptide(L)'
;MGSTDSLTELIEKLKLVKVEGVDKVMFIRGKHEFTINEGLQVYYNPKTKTYVIGGEPRSSGMADNLKQYMQMMYKQMAQSGNMSGEAETNQEPEGFSEEDVTAVMEQGNVSRDEAIRLLRETGDVGNAVLAATTDAE
;
A
#
# COMPACT_ATOMS: atom_id res chain seq x y z
N MET A 1 -19.97 1.49 3.98
CA MET A 1 -20.91 2.64 3.99
C MET A 1 -20.62 3.57 5.17
N GLY A 2 -19.39 4.09 5.32
CA GLY A 2 -18.98 4.75 6.58
C GLY A 2 -18.34 6.14 6.47
N SER A 3 -17.99 6.63 5.28
CA SER A 3 -17.17 7.84 5.16
C SER A 3 -17.84 9.01 4.42
N THR A 4 -18.87 8.75 3.61
CA THR A 4 -19.55 9.77 2.80
C THR A 4 -20.72 10.45 3.52
N ASP A 5 -21.35 9.76 4.48
CA ASP A 5 -22.53 10.28 5.19
C ASP A 5 -22.19 11.47 6.09
N SER A 6 -21.00 11.47 6.71
CA SER A 6 -20.56 12.54 7.61
C SER A 6 -20.30 13.87 6.90
N LEU A 7 -19.76 13.85 5.68
CA LEU A 7 -19.46 15.06 4.91
C LEU A 7 -20.76 15.73 4.42
N THR A 8 -21.72 14.92 3.97
CA THR A 8 -23.01 15.37 3.48
C THR A 8 -23.79 16.12 4.57
N GLU A 9 -23.80 15.58 5.79
CA GLU A 9 -24.42 16.24 6.94
C GLU A 9 -23.76 17.59 7.29
N LEU A 10 -22.42 17.68 7.21
CA LEU A 10 -21.71 18.92 7.50
C LEU A 10 -22.04 20.01 6.47
N ILE A 11 -22.17 19.66 5.20
CA ILE A 11 -22.50 20.59 4.11
C ILE A 11 -23.85 21.23 4.38
N GLU A 12 -24.86 20.43 4.75
CA GLU A 12 -26.21 20.91 5.02
C GLU A 12 -26.27 21.77 6.29
N LYS A 13 -25.71 21.28 7.41
CA LYS A 13 -25.74 21.97 8.71
C LYS A 13 -25.01 23.31 8.68
N LEU A 14 -23.86 23.37 8.00
CA LEU A 14 -23.00 24.56 7.98
C LEU A 14 -23.22 25.46 6.77
N LYS A 15 -24.13 25.08 5.86
CA LYS A 15 -24.42 25.79 4.60
C LYS A 15 -23.14 26.04 3.80
N LEU A 16 -22.35 24.98 3.64
CA LEU A 16 -21.10 25.05 2.90
C LEU A 16 -21.37 25.20 1.40
N VAL A 17 -20.59 26.02 0.72
CA VAL A 17 -20.70 26.27 -0.72
C VAL A 17 -19.64 25.43 -1.44
N LYS A 18 -20.04 24.62 -2.41
CA LYS A 18 -19.09 23.82 -3.19
C LYS A 18 -18.19 24.73 -4.04
N VAL A 19 -16.90 24.44 -4.05
CA VAL A 19 -15.89 25.12 -4.86
C VAL A 19 -15.55 24.21 -6.04
N GLU A 20 -15.93 24.63 -7.24
CA GLU A 20 -15.69 23.87 -8.47
C GLU A 20 -14.30 24.17 -9.05
N GLY A 21 -13.76 23.25 -9.85
CA GLY A 21 -12.50 23.44 -10.59
C GLY A 21 -11.23 23.25 -9.74
N VAL A 22 -11.32 22.54 -8.62
CA VAL A 22 -10.15 22.18 -7.81
C VAL A 22 -9.78 20.73 -8.10
N ASP A 23 -8.65 20.54 -8.78
CA ASP A 23 -8.17 19.20 -9.18
C ASP A 23 -7.20 18.58 -8.17
N LYS A 24 -6.54 19.42 -7.36
CA LYS A 24 -5.53 18.98 -6.40
C LYS A 24 -5.45 19.91 -5.20
N VAL A 25 -5.40 19.33 -4.00
CA VAL A 25 -5.07 20.05 -2.77
C VAL A 25 -3.80 19.44 -2.18
N MET A 26 -2.82 20.29 -1.86
CA MET A 26 -1.60 19.89 -1.16
C MET A 26 -1.48 20.69 0.14
N PHE A 27 -1.12 20.01 1.22
CA PHE A 27 -0.92 20.65 2.52
C PHE A 27 0.22 20.01 3.29
N ILE A 28 0.87 20.79 4.16
CA ILE A 28 2.00 20.35 4.96
C ILE A 28 1.56 20.31 6.43
N ARG A 29 1.80 19.19 7.10
CA ARG A 29 1.62 19.05 8.56
C ARG A 29 2.93 18.61 9.18
N GLY A 30 3.59 19.52 9.89
CA GLY A 30 4.92 19.29 10.44
C GLY A 30 5.95 19.15 9.31
N LYS A 31 6.60 17.98 9.22
CA LYS A 31 7.57 17.65 8.15
C LYS A 31 6.95 16.86 6.99
N HIS A 32 5.66 16.54 7.07
CA HIS A 32 5.01 15.66 6.10
C HIS A 32 4.12 16.46 5.15
N GLU A 33 4.26 16.20 3.86
CA GLU A 33 3.42 16.72 2.80
C GLU A 33 2.33 15.70 2.42
N PHE A 34 1.10 16.18 2.32
CA PHE A 34 -0.08 15.41 1.96
C PHE A 34 -0.71 16.00 0.71
N THR A 35 -1.08 15.13 -0.23
CA THR A 35 -1.77 15.46 -1.47
C THR A 35 -3.10 14.73 -1.52
N ILE A 36 -4.16 15.43 -1.94
CA ILE A 36 -5.47 14.85 -2.23
C ILE A 36 -5.77 15.15 -3.70
N ASN A 37 -5.94 14.10 -4.49
CA ASN A 37 -6.26 14.11 -5.92
C ASN A 37 -7.48 13.25 -6.22
N GLU A 38 -7.58 12.07 -5.61
CA GLU A 38 -8.70 11.14 -5.78
C GLU A 38 -9.85 11.46 -4.82
N GLY A 39 -11.09 11.44 -5.33
CA GLY A 39 -12.29 11.72 -4.53
C GLY A 39 -12.34 13.13 -3.93
N LEU A 40 -11.58 14.08 -4.51
CA LEU A 40 -11.45 15.45 -4.00
C LEU A 40 -12.78 16.21 -4.07
N GLN A 41 -13.20 16.74 -2.93
CA GLN A 41 -14.35 17.63 -2.82
C GLN A 41 -13.96 18.82 -1.95
N VAL A 42 -14.14 20.03 -2.47
CA VAL A 42 -13.79 21.26 -1.75
C VAL A 42 -15.04 22.08 -1.52
N TYR A 43 -15.22 22.49 -0.27
CA TYR A 43 -16.32 23.35 0.15
C TYR A 43 -15.79 24.55 0.92
N TYR A 44 -16.49 25.68 0.82
CA TYR A 44 -16.17 26.92 1.48
C TYR A 44 -17.27 27.31 2.45
N ASN A 45 -16.88 27.70 3.67
CA ASN A 45 -17.79 28.25 4.66
C ASN A 45 -17.76 29.79 4.61
N PRO A 46 -18.82 30.46 4.11
CA PRO A 46 -18.84 31.92 4.01
C PRO A 46 -18.89 32.64 5.36
N LYS A 47 -19.33 31.96 6.42
CA LYS A 47 -19.45 32.51 7.78
C LYS A 47 -18.11 32.54 8.50
N THR A 48 -17.34 31.45 8.43
CA THR A 48 -16.05 31.33 9.12
C THR A 48 -14.84 31.63 8.22
N LYS A 49 -15.06 31.80 6.90
CA LYS A 49 -13.99 32.02 5.91
C LYS A 49 -12.98 30.86 5.85
N THR A 50 -13.46 29.63 6.05
CA THR A 50 -12.64 28.40 6.07
C THR A 50 -13.02 27.45 4.94
N TYR A 51 -12.08 26.60 4.54
CA TYR A 51 -12.31 25.52 3.58
C TYR A 51 -12.47 24.18 4.29
N VAL A 52 -13.34 23.33 3.73
CA VAL A 52 -13.50 21.93 4.11
C VAL A 52 -13.10 21.10 2.89
N ILE A 53 -12.12 20.23 3.06
CA ILE A 53 -11.62 19.36 2.01
C ILE A 53 -11.99 17.93 2.37
N GLY A 54 -12.80 17.30 1.53
CA GLY A 54 -13.09 15.87 1.56
C GLY A 54 -12.25 15.14 0.51
N GLY A 55 -11.79 13.94 0.84
CA GLY A 55 -10.97 13.09 -0.03
C GLY A 55 -9.95 12.30 0.78
N GLU A 56 -9.24 11.40 0.11
CA GLU A 56 -8.26 10.53 0.75
C GLU A 56 -6.85 11.14 0.62
N PRO A 57 -6.19 11.53 1.73
CA PRO A 57 -4.86 12.13 1.66
C PRO A 57 -3.77 11.08 1.44
N ARG A 58 -2.93 11.32 0.43
CA ARG A 58 -1.71 10.56 0.13
C ARG A 58 -0.48 11.32 0.63
N SER A 59 0.37 10.68 1.43
CA SER A 59 1.62 11.31 1.89
C SER A 59 2.70 11.22 0.80
N SER A 60 3.36 12.34 0.50
CA SER A 60 4.41 12.43 -0.53
C SER A 60 5.80 11.98 -0.06
N GLY A 61 5.91 11.16 1.00
CA GLY A 61 7.22 10.86 1.59
C GLY A 61 7.37 9.52 2.30
N MET A 62 6.33 8.68 2.39
CA MET A 62 6.48 7.36 3.00
C MET A 62 7.48 6.49 2.21
N ALA A 63 7.40 6.54 0.88
CA ALA A 63 8.33 5.83 0.00
C ALA A 63 9.76 6.37 0.11
N ASP A 64 9.94 7.69 0.21
CA ASP A 64 11.26 8.30 0.30
C ASP A 64 11.93 8.04 1.66
N ASN A 65 11.15 8.10 2.75
CA ASN A 65 11.63 7.75 4.08
C ASN A 65 12.02 6.27 4.17
N LEU A 66 11.24 5.38 3.54
CA LEU A 66 11.56 3.95 3.48
C LEU A 66 12.83 3.69 2.67
N LYS A 67 13.01 4.36 1.53
CA LYS A 67 14.23 4.26 0.72
C LYS A 67 15.46 4.79 1.47
N GLN A 68 15.35 5.93 2.14
CA GLN A 68 16.46 6.47 2.96
C GLN A 68 16.82 5.54 4.12
N TYR A 69 15.80 4.99 4.82
CA TYR A 69 16.01 4.04 5.89
C TYR A 69 16.69 2.76 5.38
N MET A 70 16.21 2.19 4.27
CA MET A 70 16.86 1.05 3.61
C MET A 70 18.29 1.37 3.21
N GLN A 71 18.56 2.53 2.62
CA GLN A 71 19.90 2.90 2.16
C GLN A 71 20.88 3.07 3.33
N MET A 72 20.44 3.61 4.47
CA MET A 72 21.25 3.66 5.69
C MET A 72 21.52 2.26 6.24
N MET A 73 20.52 1.38 6.25
CA MET A 73 20.65 0.00 6.72
C MET A 73 21.62 -0.81 5.84
N TYR A 74 21.52 -0.68 4.51
CA TYR A 74 22.48 -1.24 3.56
C TYR A 74 23.91 -0.75 3.81
N LYS A 75 24.08 0.55 4.09
CA LYS A 75 25.41 1.11 4.36
C LYS A 75 25.99 0.64 5.70
N GLN A 76 25.15 0.43 6.71
CA GLN A 76 25.56 -0.13 8.01
C GLN A 76 25.94 -1.61 7.88
N MET A 77 25.16 -2.39 7.13
CA MET A 77 25.45 -3.80 6.86
C MET A 77 26.73 -3.97 6.03
N ALA A 78 26.98 -3.09 5.06
CA ALA A 78 28.22 -3.06 4.28
C ALA A 78 29.46 -2.67 5.11
N GLN A 79 29.31 -1.90 6.19
CA GLN A 79 30.43 -1.51 7.08
C GLN A 79 30.72 -2.53 8.18
N SER A 80 29.76 -3.37 8.56
CA SER A 80 29.94 -4.40 9.61
C SER A 80 30.61 -5.69 9.12
N GLY A 81 31.01 -5.80 7.85
CA GLY A 81 31.94 -6.84 7.39
C GLY A 81 31.48 -8.30 7.59
N ASN A 82 30.20 -8.55 7.81
CA ASN A 82 29.67 -9.91 8.01
C ASN A 82 29.22 -10.51 6.67
N MET A 83 30.16 -10.56 5.72
CA MET A 83 30.03 -11.27 4.45
C MET A 83 30.71 -12.63 4.61
N SER A 84 30.03 -13.57 5.25
CA SER A 84 30.38 -14.98 5.21
C SER A 84 29.13 -15.82 5.45
N GLY A 85 28.73 -16.58 4.45
CA GLY A 85 27.68 -17.59 4.56
C GLY A 85 26.77 -17.59 3.35
N GLU A 86 27.13 -18.41 2.38
CA GLU A 86 26.29 -19.04 1.36
C GLU A 86 25.23 -18.19 0.64
N ALA A 87 25.48 -18.04 -0.67
CA ALA A 87 24.44 -17.97 -1.68
C ALA A 87 23.60 -19.26 -1.63
N GLU A 88 22.66 -19.34 -0.70
CA GLU A 88 21.43 -20.07 -0.91
C GLU A 88 20.45 -19.12 -1.58
N THR A 89 20.10 -19.47 -2.81
CA THR A 89 19.09 -18.85 -3.66
C THR A 89 17.72 -18.87 -2.97
N ASN A 90 17.53 -18.04 -1.95
CA ASN A 90 16.21 -17.75 -1.43
C ASN A 90 15.57 -16.76 -2.41
N GLN A 91 14.87 -17.33 -3.38
CA GLN A 91 14.06 -16.61 -4.34
C GLN A 91 13.02 -15.79 -3.58
N GLU A 92 13.36 -14.54 -3.28
CA GLU A 92 12.40 -13.55 -2.77
C GLU A 92 11.18 -13.54 -3.71
N PRO A 93 9.96 -13.73 -3.19
CA PRO A 93 8.77 -13.69 -4.03
C PRO A 93 8.55 -12.23 -4.42
N GLU A 94 9.11 -11.81 -5.56
CA GLU A 94 8.72 -10.59 -6.25
C GLU A 94 7.21 -10.66 -6.55
N GLY A 95 6.40 -10.14 -5.64
CA GLY A 95 4.96 -9.94 -5.85
C GLY A 95 4.00 -10.80 -5.00
N PHE A 96 4.47 -11.75 -4.20
CA PHE A 96 3.59 -12.58 -3.34
C PHE A 96 3.95 -12.45 -1.87
N SER A 97 2.94 -12.33 -1.01
CA SER A 97 3.15 -12.27 0.44
C SER A 97 3.56 -13.64 0.99
N GLU A 98 4.24 -13.67 2.14
CA GLU A 98 4.53 -14.94 2.82
C GLU A 98 3.25 -15.70 3.21
N GLU A 99 2.14 -14.98 3.40
CA GLU A 99 0.81 -15.52 3.66
C GLU A 99 0.27 -16.29 2.44
N ASP A 100 0.51 -15.79 1.23
CA ASP A 100 0.13 -16.47 -0.03
C ASP A 100 0.92 -17.77 -0.21
N VAL A 101 2.23 -17.74 0.05
CA VAL A 101 3.10 -18.93 -0.01
C VAL A 101 2.66 -19.97 1.01
N THR A 102 2.35 -19.53 2.23
CA THR A 102 1.89 -20.43 3.31
C THR A 102 0.53 -21.03 2.96
N ALA A 103 -0.39 -20.26 2.39
CA ALA A 103 -1.68 -20.75 1.94
C ALA A 103 -1.56 -21.83 0.86
N VAL A 104 -0.66 -21.66 -0.11
CA VAL A 104 -0.41 -22.68 -1.15
C VAL A 104 0.26 -23.93 -0.57
N MET A 105 1.19 -23.78 0.38
CA MET A 105 1.83 -24.91 1.05
C MET A 105 0.84 -25.74 1.87
N GLU A 106 -0.03 -25.10 2.67
CA GLU A 106 -0.98 -25.80 3.53
C GLU A 106 -2.14 -26.42 2.75
N GLN A 107 -2.67 -25.72 1.74
CA GLN A 107 -3.83 -26.17 0.97
C GLN A 107 -3.44 -27.10 -0.19
N GLY A 108 -2.27 -26.86 -0.80
CA GLY A 108 -1.72 -27.68 -1.88
C GLY A 108 -0.85 -28.84 -1.39
N ASN A 109 -0.49 -28.89 -0.11
CA ASN A 109 0.42 -29.89 0.48
C ASN A 109 1.76 -30.01 -0.28
N VAL A 110 2.31 -28.87 -0.72
CA VAL A 110 3.56 -28.78 -1.48
C VAL A 110 4.67 -28.10 -0.67
N SER A 111 5.92 -28.32 -1.09
CA SER A 111 7.09 -27.67 -0.48
C SER A 111 7.11 -26.16 -0.77
N ARG A 112 7.80 -25.38 0.08
CA ARG A 112 7.90 -23.91 -0.06
C ARG A 112 8.39 -23.48 -1.43
N ASP A 113 9.41 -24.16 -1.96
CA ASP A 113 10.00 -23.84 -3.26
C ASP A 113 9.02 -24.09 -4.41
N GLU A 114 8.20 -25.13 -4.28
CA GLU A 114 7.17 -25.47 -5.26
C GLU A 114 5.98 -24.53 -5.19
N ALA A 115 5.56 -24.12 -3.99
CA ALA A 115 4.57 -23.06 -3.80
C ALA A 115 5.01 -21.73 -4.45
N ILE A 116 6.28 -21.33 -4.27
CA ILE A 116 6.83 -20.12 -4.88
C ILE A 116 6.87 -20.25 -6.41
N ARG A 117 7.25 -21.42 -6.95
CA ARG A 117 7.22 -21.68 -8.40
C ARG A 117 5.81 -21.54 -8.97
N LEU A 118 4.83 -22.17 -8.32
CA LEU A 118 3.43 -22.16 -8.74
C LEU A 118 2.79 -20.78 -8.65
N LEU A 119 3.12 -19.99 -7.62
CA LEU A 119 2.69 -18.61 -7.51
C LEU A 119 3.27 -17.74 -8.62
N ARG A 120 4.55 -17.92 -8.95
CA ARG A 120 5.22 -17.20 -10.06
C ARG A 120 4.65 -17.57 -11.44
N GLU A 121 4.24 -18.82 -11.63
CA GLU A 121 3.73 -19.31 -12.91
C GLU A 121 2.25 -18.99 -13.12
N THR A 122 1.43 -19.12 -12.08
CA THR A 122 -0.02 -18.93 -12.16
C THR A 122 -0.46 -17.49 -11.85
N GLY A 123 0.35 -16.74 -11.11
CA GLY A 123 0.07 -15.33 -10.80
C GLY A 123 -0.96 -15.09 -9.69
N ASP A 124 -1.60 -16.14 -9.16
CA ASP A 124 -2.71 -16.05 -8.18
C ASP A 124 -2.69 -17.27 -7.25
N VAL A 125 -2.97 -17.06 -5.96
CA VAL A 125 -3.02 -18.10 -4.92
C VAL A 125 -4.02 -19.21 -5.26
N GLY A 126 -5.20 -18.88 -5.77
CA GLY A 126 -6.23 -19.87 -6.10
C GLY A 126 -5.82 -20.79 -7.24
N ASN A 127 -5.18 -20.23 -8.28
CA ASN A 127 -4.67 -21.02 -9.39
C ASN A 127 -3.42 -21.82 -8.99
N ALA A 128 -2.58 -21.28 -8.10
CA ALA A 128 -1.43 -21.98 -7.54
C ALA A 128 -1.84 -23.18 -6.68
N VAL A 129 -2.86 -23.05 -5.83
CA VAL A 129 -3.44 -24.16 -5.05
C VAL A 129 -4.03 -25.21 -5.98
N LEU A 130 -4.75 -24.79 -7.02
CA LEU A 130 -5.31 -25.72 -7.99
C LEU A 130 -4.20 -26.49 -8.69
N ALA A 131 -3.18 -25.82 -9.23
CA ALA A 131 -2.04 -26.47 -9.86
C ALA A 131 -1.30 -27.43 -8.90
N ALA A 132 -1.07 -27.02 -7.64
CA ALA A 132 -0.45 -27.84 -6.61
C ALA A 132 -1.21 -29.15 -6.33
N THR A 133 -2.54 -29.10 -6.38
CA THR A 133 -3.38 -30.29 -6.17
C THR A 133 -3.62 -31.12 -7.43
N THR A 134 -3.34 -30.57 -8.62
CA THR A 134 -3.58 -31.27 -9.91
C THR A 134 -2.36 -32.06 -10.39
N ASP A 135 -1.14 -31.72 -9.95
CA ASP A 135 0.10 -32.46 -10.25
C ASP A 135 0.33 -33.69 -9.34
N ALA A 136 -0.67 -34.09 -8.53
CA ALA A 136 -0.60 -35.21 -7.59
C ALA A 136 -1.12 -36.56 -8.17
N GLU A 137 -0.97 -36.81 -9.48
CA GLU A 137 -1.18 -38.13 -10.11
C GLU A 137 0.12 -38.85 -10.49
#